data_AF-A0A1E3R6E0-F1
#
_entry.id   AF-A0A1E3R6E0-F1
#
_cell.length_a   1.000
_cell.length_b   1.000
_cell.length_c   1.000
_cell.angle_alpha   90.00
_cell.angle_beta   90.00
_cell.angle_gamma   90.00
#
_symmetry.space_group_name_H-M   'P 1'
#
loop_
_entity.id
_entity.type
_entity.pdbx_description
1 polymer ?
#
loop_
_entity_poly.entity_id
_entity_poly.type
_entity_poly.pdbx_seq_one_letter_code
_entity_poly.pdbx_strand_id
1 'polypeptide(L)'
;MSVARTYLIDTDTHVTEPKDLWTSRMSRKKWGNLIPEVRHVSEEEGEVWFVNDKPLFSVGCCMTAPGPDGRPVRSSTYPMFTKTHAEMHPSGYDAKERLKVLDMYGIHAVSMDIGNCPWADMRTARRWPIRTAQWRTRICP
;
A
#
# COMPACT_ATOMS: atom_id res chain seq x y z
N MET A 1 -6.73 -41.52 -13.90
CA MET A 1 -7.71 -40.44 -13.73
C MET A 1 -6.94 -39.14 -13.62
N SER A 2 -7.06 -38.23 -14.60
CA SER A 2 -6.47 -36.90 -14.52
C SER A 2 -7.34 -36.07 -13.58
N VAL A 3 -6.83 -35.70 -12.41
CA VAL A 3 -7.51 -34.73 -11.54
C VAL A 3 -7.43 -33.38 -12.24
N ALA A 4 -8.58 -32.78 -12.55
CA ALA A 4 -8.60 -31.43 -13.10
C ALA A 4 -7.93 -30.48 -12.09
N ARG A 5 -6.91 -29.75 -12.54
CA ARG A 5 -6.22 -28.76 -11.72
C ARG A 5 -7.16 -27.57 -11.48
N THR A 6 -7.54 -27.33 -10.24
CA THR A 6 -8.29 -26.14 -9.86
C THR A 6 -7.32 -24.96 -9.75
N TYR A 7 -7.51 -23.96 -10.60
CA TYR A 7 -6.79 -22.70 -10.52
C TYR A 7 -7.53 -21.75 -9.59
N LEU A 8 -6.85 -21.27 -8.55
CA LEU A 8 -7.38 -20.23 -7.65
C LEU A 8 -6.90 -18.86 -8.13
N ILE A 9 -7.85 -17.96 -8.36
CA ILE A 9 -7.59 -16.57 -8.77
C ILE A 9 -8.14 -15.66 -7.66
N ASP A 10 -7.27 -14.82 -7.12
CA ASP A 10 -7.65 -13.79 -6.14
C ASP A 10 -7.99 -12.49 -6.86
N THR A 11 -9.18 -11.96 -6.63
CA THR A 11 -9.69 -10.76 -7.31
C THR A 11 -9.56 -9.49 -6.46
N ASP A 12 -9.02 -9.57 -5.24
CA ASP A 12 -8.92 -8.42 -4.34
C ASP A 12 -7.63 -8.48 -3.52
N THR A 13 -6.50 -8.31 -4.21
CA THR A 13 -5.18 -8.25 -3.58
C THR A 13 -4.65 -6.82 -3.61
N HIS A 14 -4.07 -6.39 -2.49
CA HIS A 14 -3.41 -5.10 -2.36
C HIS A 14 -1.88 -5.21 -2.17
N VAL A 15 -1.18 -4.16 -2.59
CA VAL A 15 0.25 -3.93 -2.35
C VAL A 15 0.45 -2.59 -1.63
N THR A 16 1.45 -2.51 -0.75
CA THR A 16 1.92 -1.27 -0.13
C THR A 16 2.90 -0.58 -1.05
N GLU A 17 2.68 0.72 -1.27
CA GLU A 17 3.57 1.54 -2.05
C GLU A 17 4.92 1.75 -1.34
N PRO A 18 6.05 1.72 -2.08
CA PRO A 18 7.32 2.17 -1.55
C PRO A 18 7.22 3.60 -1.01
N LYS A 19 7.91 3.89 0.09
CA LYS A 19 7.89 5.19 0.78
C LYS A 19 8.23 6.37 -0.15
N ASP A 20 9.08 6.12 -1.14
CA ASP A 20 9.58 7.11 -2.07
C ASP A 20 8.82 7.11 -3.42
N LEU A 21 7.73 6.34 -3.56
CA LEU A 21 7.02 6.17 -4.83
C LEU A 21 6.76 7.50 -5.54
N TRP A 22 6.22 8.47 -4.80
CA TRP A 22 5.86 9.79 -5.32
C TRP A 22 7.03 10.76 -5.35
N THR A 23 7.82 10.81 -4.29
CA THR A 23 8.95 11.76 -4.18
C THR A 23 10.06 11.47 -5.20
N SER A 24 10.21 10.23 -5.63
CA SER A 24 11.15 9.83 -6.69
C SER A 24 10.66 10.15 -8.11
N ARG A 25 9.34 10.35 -8.31
CA ARG A 25 8.72 10.47 -9.65
C ARG A 25 8.09 11.84 -9.92
N MET A 26 7.80 12.62 -8.87
CA MET A 26 7.12 13.91 -8.99
C MET A 26 8.11 15.08 -8.84
N SER A 27 7.96 16.08 -9.70
CA SER A 27 8.77 17.30 -9.62
C SER A 27 8.40 18.15 -8.40
N ARG A 28 9.31 18.26 -7.43
CA ARG A 28 9.17 19.20 -6.30
C ARG A 28 9.00 20.64 -6.75
N LYS A 29 9.63 21.05 -7.87
CA LYS A 29 9.46 22.41 -8.44
C LYS A 29 8.01 22.70 -8.85
N LYS A 30 7.31 21.69 -9.38
CA LYS A 30 5.93 21.85 -9.85
C LYS A 30 4.90 21.67 -8.74
N TRP A 31 5.11 20.70 -7.86
CA TRP A 31 4.09 20.24 -6.92
C TRP A 31 4.36 20.64 -5.46
N GLY A 32 5.59 21.04 -5.11
CA GLY A 32 5.95 21.44 -3.75
C GLY A 32 5.51 20.42 -2.71
N ASN A 33 4.76 20.89 -1.71
CA ASN A 33 4.27 20.08 -0.58
C ASN A 33 3.05 19.22 -0.93
N LEU A 34 2.54 19.28 -2.17
CA LEU A 34 1.42 18.42 -2.61
C LEU A 34 1.86 17.00 -2.98
N ILE A 35 3.17 16.72 -3.01
CA ILE A 35 3.69 15.37 -3.23
C ILE A 35 3.49 14.57 -1.94
N PRO A 36 2.80 13.40 -1.99
CA PRO A 36 2.70 12.53 -0.84
C PRO A 36 4.08 12.03 -0.41
N GLU A 37 4.38 12.11 0.88
CA GLU A 37 5.63 11.62 1.43
C GLU A 37 5.40 10.95 2.78
N VAL A 38 6.17 9.89 3.03
CA VAL A 38 6.17 9.21 4.32
C VAL A 38 7.08 9.97 5.27
N ARG A 39 6.58 10.23 6.48
CA ARG A 39 7.36 10.81 7.59
C ARG A 39 7.24 9.91 8.81
N HIS A 40 8.31 9.86 9.60
CA HIS A 40 8.28 9.22 10.91
C HIS A 40 7.66 10.19 11.94
N VAL A 41 6.69 9.72 12.71
CA VAL A 41 5.99 10.49 13.74
C VAL A 41 6.35 9.90 15.10
N SER A 42 7.11 10.67 15.90
CA SER A 42 7.67 10.19 17.17
C SER A 42 6.62 9.88 18.24
N GLU A 43 5.52 10.64 18.28
CA GLU A 43 4.43 10.41 19.25
C GLU A 43 3.69 9.08 19.01
N GLU A 44 3.68 8.61 17.76
CA GLU A 44 3.00 7.39 17.35
C GLU A 44 3.96 6.20 17.21
N GLU A 45 5.27 6.47 17.27
CA GLU A 45 6.37 5.57 16.93
C GLU A 45 6.13 4.87 15.58
N GLY A 46 5.69 5.64 14.59
CA GLY A 46 5.15 5.10 13.35
C GLY A 46 5.49 5.91 12.13
N GLU A 47 5.22 5.33 10.97
CA GLU A 47 5.36 5.99 9.67
C GLU A 47 3.98 6.35 9.15
N VAL A 48 3.82 7.61 8.75
CA VAL A 48 2.56 8.19 8.30
C VAL A 48 2.77 8.91 6.97
N TRP A 49 1.78 8.81 6.10
CA TRP A 49 1.73 9.58 4.86
C TRP A 49 1.28 11.01 5.13
N PHE A 50 1.99 11.97 4.55
CA PHE A 50 1.68 13.39 4.61
C PHE A 50 1.44 13.94 3.21
N VAL A 51 0.44 14.81 3.09
CA VAL A 51 0.25 15.69 1.94
C VAL A 51 -0.02 17.09 2.46
N ASN A 52 0.76 18.08 1.99
CA ASN A 52 0.65 19.47 2.41
C ASN A 52 0.67 19.62 3.94
N ASP A 53 1.62 18.94 4.58
CA ASP A 53 1.84 18.90 6.03
C ASP A 53 0.66 18.37 6.85
N LYS A 54 -0.33 17.75 6.20
CA LYS A 54 -1.43 17.07 6.87
C LYS A 54 -1.20 15.56 6.86
N PRO A 55 -1.29 14.89 8.03
CA PRO A 55 -1.25 13.44 8.08
C PRO A 55 -2.50 12.86 7.40
N LEU A 56 -2.33 11.78 6.66
CA LEU A 56 -3.42 11.06 6.01
C LEU A 56 -3.66 9.74 6.73
N PHE A 57 -2.71 8.81 6.62
CA PHE A 57 -2.85 7.47 7.16
C PHE A 57 -1.47 6.86 7.46
N SER A 58 -1.40 6.00 8.47
CA SER A 58 -0.20 5.18 8.73
C SER A 58 0.11 4.26 7.56
N VAL A 59 1.39 4.15 7.20
CA VAL A 59 1.88 3.33 6.09
C VAL A 59 1.42 1.88 6.22
N GLY A 60 1.35 1.34 7.44
CA GLY A 60 1.03 -0.06 7.68
C GLY A 60 -0.40 -0.38 8.05
N CYS A 61 -1.32 0.57 7.89
CA CYS A 61 -2.74 0.26 7.96
C CYS A 61 -3.09 -0.91 7.04
N CYS A 62 -3.90 -1.85 7.50
CA CYS A 62 -4.33 -3.01 6.71
C CYS A 62 -3.23 -4.01 6.31
N MET A 63 -2.00 -3.88 6.80
CA MET A 63 -0.90 -4.76 6.39
C MET A 63 -0.67 -5.96 7.31
N THR A 64 -0.18 -7.04 6.69
CA THR A 64 0.19 -8.27 7.38
C THR A 64 1.57 -8.13 8.01
N ALA A 65 1.70 -8.58 9.25
CA ALA A 65 2.98 -8.76 9.93
C ALA A 65 3.53 -10.17 9.62
N PRO A 66 4.84 -10.41 9.78
CA PRO A 66 5.38 -11.76 9.77
C PRO A 66 4.91 -12.54 11.01
N GLY A 67 4.29 -13.69 10.80
CA GLY A 67 3.92 -14.62 11.86
C GLY A 67 5.14 -15.39 12.41
N PRO A 68 4.96 -16.18 13.48
CA PRO A 68 6.03 -16.97 14.09
C PRO A 68 6.70 -17.96 13.13
N ASP A 69 5.96 -18.44 12.13
CA ASP A 69 6.43 -19.34 11.07
C ASP A 69 6.89 -18.60 9.80
N GLY A 70 7.00 -17.27 9.87
CA GLY A 70 7.35 -16.41 8.75
C GLY A 70 6.23 -16.22 7.73
N ARG A 71 5.02 -16.75 7.94
CA ARG A 71 3.89 -16.52 7.03
C ARG A 71 3.29 -15.14 7.26
N PRO A 72 2.70 -14.50 6.23
CA PRO A 72 1.97 -13.26 6.44
C PRO A 72 0.74 -13.54 7.30
N VAL A 73 0.66 -12.89 8.45
CA VAL A 73 -0.50 -12.95 9.34
C VAL A 73 -1.10 -11.57 9.47
N ARG A 74 -2.43 -11.50 9.55
CA ARG A 74 -3.08 -10.27 10.00
C ARG A 74 -2.67 -10.04 11.45
N SER A 75 -2.31 -8.80 11.79
CA SER A 75 -2.01 -8.44 13.18
C SER A 75 -3.12 -8.94 14.11
N SER A 76 -2.74 -9.61 15.20
CA SER A 76 -3.66 -10.25 16.14
C SER A 76 -4.42 -9.24 17.01
N THR A 77 -3.92 -8.01 17.12
CA THR A 77 -4.54 -6.91 17.83
C THR A 77 -5.17 -5.95 16.83
N TYR A 78 -6.48 -6.03 16.61
CA TYR A 78 -7.20 -4.95 15.92
C TYR A 78 -7.47 -3.82 16.93
N PRO A 79 -7.25 -2.53 16.59
CA PRO A 79 -6.81 -1.97 15.31
C PRO A 79 -5.29 -1.70 15.23
N MET A 80 -4.46 -2.39 16.02
CA MET A 80 -3.00 -2.23 15.99
C MET A 80 -2.43 -2.87 14.72
N PHE A 81 -2.17 -2.04 13.72
CA PHE A 81 -1.48 -2.45 12.51
C PHE A 81 0.04 -2.31 12.65
N THR A 82 0.79 -2.85 11.69
CA THR A 82 2.22 -2.55 11.57
C THR A 82 2.39 -1.03 11.48
N LYS A 83 3.25 -0.45 12.32
CA LYS A 83 3.43 1.00 12.39
C LYS A 83 4.46 1.49 11.39
N THR A 84 5.42 0.64 11.07
CA THR A 84 6.52 0.96 10.15
C THR A 84 6.55 -0.05 9.00
N HIS A 85 7.11 0.37 7.86
CA HIS A 85 7.31 -0.51 6.71
C HIS A 85 8.28 -1.67 7.00
N ALA A 86 9.14 -1.52 8.02
CA ALA A 86 10.07 -2.56 8.44
C ALA A 86 9.37 -3.71 9.20
N GLU A 87 8.25 -3.42 9.87
CA GLU A 87 7.44 -4.41 10.58
C GLU A 87 6.54 -5.24 9.64
N MET A 88 6.33 -4.76 8.42
CA MET A 88 5.48 -5.44 7.44
C MET A 88 6.13 -6.70 6.91
N HIS A 89 5.31 -7.72 6.64
CA HIS A 89 5.77 -8.87 5.89
C HIS A 89 6.21 -8.43 4.47
N PRO A 90 7.39 -8.85 3.99
CA PRO A 90 7.93 -8.41 2.69
C PRO A 90 7.01 -8.61 1.49
N SER A 91 6.16 -9.65 1.52
CA SER A 91 5.14 -9.88 0.48
C SER A 91 4.12 -8.76 0.32
N GLY A 92 4.08 -7.82 1.27
CA GLY A 92 3.23 -6.63 1.20
C GLY A 92 3.75 -5.59 0.20
N TYR A 93 5.03 -5.59 -0.16
CA TYR A 93 5.64 -4.56 -1.03
C TYR A 93 6.67 -5.10 -2.03
N ASP A 94 7.29 -6.25 -1.77
CA ASP A 94 8.21 -6.92 -2.68
C ASP A 94 7.48 -7.98 -3.52
N ALA A 95 7.52 -7.81 -4.85
CA ALA A 95 6.84 -8.69 -5.78
C ALA A 95 7.37 -10.14 -5.77
N LYS A 96 8.68 -10.34 -5.57
CA LYS A 96 9.29 -11.68 -5.55
C LYS A 96 8.90 -12.41 -4.27
N GLU A 97 8.94 -11.73 -3.13
CA GLU A 97 8.47 -12.29 -1.87
C GLU A 97 6.95 -12.57 -1.91
N ARG A 98 6.18 -11.74 -2.62
CA ARG A 98 4.75 -12.00 -2.86
C ARG A 98 4.52 -13.27 -3.67
N LEU A 99 5.28 -13.51 -4.74
CA LEU A 99 5.14 -14.74 -5.54
C LEU A 99 5.34 -16.00 -4.69
N LYS A 100 6.34 -16.02 -3.79
CA LYS A 100 6.54 -17.16 -2.87
C LYS A 100 5.33 -17.42 -1.98
N VAL A 101 4.67 -16.37 -1.51
CA VAL A 101 3.43 -16.47 -0.71
C VAL A 101 2.26 -16.97 -1.56
N LEU A 102 2.13 -16.52 -2.81
CA LEU A 102 1.10 -17.01 -3.72
C LEU A 102 1.28 -18.50 -4.02
N ASP A 103 2.51 -18.93 -4.31
CA ASP A 103 2.85 -20.34 -4.50
C ASP A 103 2.53 -21.17 -3.25
N MET A 104 2.87 -20.66 -2.06
CA MET A 104 2.59 -21.31 -0.79
C MET A 104 1.09 -21.54 -0.56
N TYR A 105 0.25 -20.58 -0.93
CA TYR A 105 -1.22 -20.68 -0.79
C TYR A 105 -1.92 -21.32 -1.99
N GLY A 106 -1.18 -21.69 -3.05
CA GLY A 106 -1.76 -22.26 -4.26
C GLY A 106 -2.58 -21.24 -5.09
N ILE A 107 -2.31 -19.95 -4.93
CA ILE A 107 -2.94 -18.87 -5.69
C ILE A 107 -2.18 -18.70 -6.99
N HIS A 108 -2.88 -18.81 -8.12
CA HIS A 108 -2.26 -18.85 -9.44
C HIS A 108 -2.20 -17.50 -10.14
N ALA A 109 -3.16 -16.62 -9.83
CA ALA A 109 -3.19 -15.26 -10.34
C ALA A 109 -3.87 -14.35 -9.32
N VAL A 110 -3.47 -13.08 -9.32
CA VAL A 110 -4.09 -12.04 -8.50
C VAL A 110 -4.36 -10.82 -9.35
N SER A 111 -5.50 -10.15 -9.16
CA SER A 111 -5.59 -8.73 -9.48
C SER A 111 -4.91 -7.94 -8.36
N MET A 112 -4.05 -7.02 -8.75
CA MET A 112 -3.26 -6.23 -7.81
C MET A 112 -3.68 -4.78 -7.87
N ASP A 113 -4.26 -4.31 -6.77
CA ASP A 113 -4.66 -2.93 -6.59
C ASP A 113 -3.68 -2.18 -5.69
N ILE A 114 -3.44 -0.92 -6.04
CA ILE A 114 -2.69 0.02 -5.20
C ILE A 114 -3.61 0.40 -4.04
N GLY A 115 -3.40 -0.24 -2.89
CA GLY A 115 -4.41 -0.28 -1.84
C GLY A 115 -4.30 0.82 -0.79
N ASN A 116 -3.10 1.31 -0.48
CA ASN A 116 -2.91 1.62 0.94
C ASN A 116 -3.03 3.07 1.41
N CYS A 117 -2.73 4.15 0.65
CA CYS A 117 -2.51 5.40 1.43
C CYS A 117 -2.66 6.81 0.84
N PRO A 118 -3.33 7.08 -0.28
CA PRO A 118 -4.11 8.34 -0.28
C PRO A 118 -5.53 8.26 -0.86
N TRP A 119 -5.83 7.22 -1.64
CA TRP A 119 -7.00 7.25 -2.52
C TRP A 119 -8.35 7.07 -1.82
N ALA A 120 -8.38 6.34 -0.71
CA ALA A 120 -9.60 6.11 0.06
C ALA A 120 -10.15 7.42 0.65
N ASP A 121 -9.28 8.28 1.21
CA ASP A 121 -9.70 9.57 1.78
C ASP A 121 -9.80 10.69 0.74
N MET A 122 -9.00 10.66 -0.33
CA MET A 122 -9.11 11.67 -1.41
C MET A 122 -10.48 11.66 -2.11
N ARG A 123 -11.24 10.56 -2.07
CA ARG A 123 -12.62 10.50 -2.61
C ARG A 123 -13.67 11.02 -1.62
N THR A 124 -13.45 10.89 -0.32
CA THR A 124 -14.34 11.40 0.73
C THR A 124 -14.08 12.87 1.08
N ALA A 125 -12.89 13.37 0.73
CA ALA A 125 -12.47 14.76 0.87
C ALA A 125 -13.18 15.70 -0.14
N ARG A 126 -14.53 15.77 -0.09
CA ARG A 126 -15.38 16.78 -0.74
C ARG A 126 -15.12 18.23 -0.28
N ARG A 127 -14.01 18.48 0.43
CA ARG A 127 -13.72 19.75 1.12
C ARG A 127 -12.37 20.38 0.78
N TRP A 128 -11.66 19.86 -0.22
CA TRP A 128 -10.44 20.51 -0.73
C TRP A 128 -10.77 21.41 -1.94
N PRO A 129 -10.33 22.68 -1.97
CA PRO A 129 -10.63 23.61 -3.06
C PRO A 129 -9.79 23.36 -4.32
N ILE A 130 -9.09 22.23 -4.40
CA ILE A 130 -8.40 21.83 -5.63
C ILE A 130 -9.43 21.08 -6.46
N ARG A 131 -10.13 21.85 -7.30
CA ARG A 131 -10.89 21.31 -8.43
C ARG A 131 -10.09 20.17 -9.04
N THR A 132 -10.78 19.08 -9.32
CA THR A 132 -10.42 17.92 -10.15
C THR A 132 -9.90 18.34 -11.54
N ALA A 133 -8.79 19.08 -11.58
CA ALA A 133 -8.11 19.49 -12.78
C ALA A 133 -7.24 18.33 -13.24
N GLN A 134 -7.75 17.61 -14.25
CA GLN A 134 -6.95 17.04 -15.34
C GLN A 134 -5.79 16.11 -14.97
N TRP A 135 -6.04 15.11 -14.15
CA TRP A 135 -5.15 13.93 -14.04
C TRP A 135 -5.61 12.72 -14.85
N ARG A 136 -6.77 12.83 -15.54
CA ARG A 136 -7.13 11.90 -16.60
C ARG A 136 -6.41 12.33 -17.86
N THR A 137 -5.63 11.42 -18.44
CA THR A 137 -4.80 11.51 -19.66
C THR A 137 -3.34 11.94 -19.44
N ARG A 138 -2.43 11.00 -19.79
CA ARG A 138 -0.96 11.08 -19.84
C ARG A 138 -0.15 10.50 -18.68
N ILE A 139 -0.49 9.27 -18.28
CA ILE A 139 0.53 8.31 -17.80
C ILE A 139 0.36 7.02 -18.60
N CYS A 140 0.86 7.07 -19.84
CA CYS A 140 1.35 5.99 -20.71
C CYS A 140 1.65 6.67 -22.06
N PRO A 141 2.81 6.45 -22.69
CA PRO A 141 2.98 6.80 -24.10
C PRO A 141 1.97 6.07 -24.98
#